data_AF-A0A9W3CEW1-F1
#
_entry.id   AF-A0A9W3CEW1-F1
#
_cell.length_a   1.000
_cell.length_b   1.000
_cell.length_c   1.000
_cell.angle_alpha   90.00
_cell.angle_beta   90.00
_cell.angle_gamma   90.00
#
_symmetry.space_group_name_H-M   'P 1'
#
loop_
_entity.id
_entity.type
_entity.pdbx_description
1 polymer ?
#
loop_
_entity_poly.entity_id
_entity_poly.type
_entity_poly.pdbx_seq_one_letter_code
_entity_poly.pdbx_strand_id
1 'polypeptide(L)'
;MEPFLEMVPYLIVECGDQMHGLERYTYERLLKDVPTANNGDCGVYAAKYIECHALGVPFSPKDFARSNAKTMRDTMALAIWTELVDQHLKDNEDGGMFVGMYD
;
A
#
# COMPACT_ATOMS: atom_id res chain seq x y z
N MET A 1 -15.53 -9.56 13.67
CA MET A 1 -15.20 -9.43 12.24
C MET A 1 -16.30 -10.00 11.35
N GLU A 2 -17.14 -10.87 11.91
CA GLU A 2 -17.84 -11.95 11.21
C GLU A 2 -18.74 -11.53 10.05
N PRO A 3 -19.53 -10.44 10.13
CA PRO A 3 -20.31 -9.97 8.97
C PRO A 3 -19.43 -9.64 7.76
N PHE A 4 -18.20 -9.15 7.97
CA PHE A 4 -17.26 -8.85 6.88
C PHE A 4 -16.72 -10.14 6.24
N LEU A 5 -16.38 -11.14 7.04
CA LEU A 5 -15.87 -12.44 6.58
C LEU A 5 -16.88 -13.23 5.74
N GLU A 6 -18.16 -12.97 6.01
CA GLU A 6 -19.30 -13.66 5.42
C GLU A 6 -19.88 -12.89 4.23
N MET A 7 -19.90 -11.55 4.25
CA MET A 7 -20.43 -10.73 3.15
C MET A 7 -19.40 -10.43 2.03
N VAL A 8 -18.10 -10.37 2.33
CA VAL A 8 -17.07 -10.04 1.32
C VAL A 8 -17.03 -11.01 0.13
N PRO A 9 -17.17 -12.34 0.28
CA PRO A 9 -17.27 -13.25 -0.86
C PRO A 9 -18.40 -12.88 -1.83
N TYR A 10 -19.61 -12.60 -1.31
CA TYR A 10 -20.76 -12.21 -2.14
C TYR A 10 -20.51 -10.86 -2.84
N LEU A 11 -19.97 -9.87 -2.14
CA LEU A 11 -19.60 -8.57 -2.72
C LEU A 11 -18.57 -8.70 -3.85
N ILE A 12 -17.60 -9.61 -3.73
CA ILE A 12 -16.61 -9.88 -4.77
C ILE A 12 -17.24 -10.60 -5.97
N VAL A 13 -18.19 -11.51 -5.75
CA VAL A 13 -18.94 -12.19 -6.82
C VAL A 13 -19.93 -11.24 -7.52
N GLU A 14 -20.54 -10.28 -6.82
CA GLU A 14 -21.44 -9.27 -7.42
C GLU A 14 -20.68 -8.20 -8.22
N CYS A 15 -19.43 -7.87 -7.84
CA CYS A 15 -18.61 -6.89 -8.54
C CYS A 15 -17.60 -7.49 -9.55
N GLY A 16 -17.46 -8.82 -9.60
CA GLY A 16 -16.41 -9.51 -10.34
C GLY A 16 -16.88 -10.12 -11.66
N ASP A 17 -16.00 -10.07 -12.68
CA ASP A 17 -16.21 -10.71 -14.00
C ASP A 17 -15.80 -12.21 -13.99
N GLN A 18 -15.49 -12.77 -12.81
CA GLN A 18 -15.04 -14.15 -12.61
C GLN A 18 -15.80 -14.82 -11.47
N MET A 19 -16.10 -16.11 -11.62
CA MET A 19 -16.68 -16.93 -10.54
C MET A 19 -15.66 -17.19 -9.44
N HIS A 20 -15.63 -16.29 -8.45
CA HIS A 20 -14.97 -16.55 -7.17
C HIS A 20 -15.81 -17.51 -6.31
N GLY A 21 -15.15 -18.23 -5.41
CA GLY A 21 -15.81 -19.12 -4.46
C GLY A 21 -16.53 -18.35 -3.35
N LEU A 22 -17.60 -18.94 -2.81
CA LEU A 22 -18.33 -18.42 -1.65
C LEU A 22 -17.80 -18.97 -0.31
N GLU A 23 -16.59 -19.50 -0.28
CA GLU A 23 -15.92 -19.83 0.98
C GLU A 23 -15.80 -18.60 1.90
N ARG A 24 -16.15 -18.79 3.17
CA ARG A 24 -16.03 -17.76 4.21
C ARG A 24 -14.56 -17.36 4.38
N TYR A 25 -14.28 -16.07 4.29
CA TYR A 25 -12.91 -15.57 4.44
C TYR A 25 -12.41 -15.77 5.88
N THR A 26 -11.13 -16.09 6.02
CA THR A 26 -10.44 -16.06 7.31
C THR A 26 -9.99 -14.64 7.65
N TYR A 27 -9.59 -14.41 8.90
CA TYR A 27 -8.79 -13.23 9.24
C TYR A 27 -7.71 -13.61 10.24
N GLU A 28 -6.57 -12.94 10.13
CA GLU A 28 -5.58 -12.88 11.19
C GLU A 28 -5.59 -11.49 11.83
N ARG A 29 -5.25 -11.41 13.12
CA ARG A 29 -4.88 -10.16 13.77
C ARG A 29 -3.59 -10.38 14.54
N LEU A 30 -2.48 -9.95 13.94
CA LEU A 30 -1.20 -9.88 14.65
C LEU A 30 -1.35 -8.90 15.83
N LEU A 31 -1.03 -9.41 17.03
CA LEU A 31 -1.07 -8.68 18.30
C LEU A 31 0.24 -8.78 19.08
N LYS A 32 1.05 -9.79 18.77
CA LYS A 32 2.42 -9.94 19.26
C LYS A 32 3.39 -9.53 18.16
N ASP A 33 4.55 -9.05 18.57
CA ASP A 33 5.67 -8.74 17.68
C ASP A 33 5.31 -7.76 16.53
N VAL A 34 4.27 -6.92 16.73
CA VAL A 34 3.90 -5.85 15.81
C VAL A 34 4.69 -4.58 16.14
N PRO A 35 5.45 -4.01 15.19
CA PRO A 35 6.12 -2.73 15.34
C PRO A 35 5.14 -1.59 15.70
N THR A 36 5.37 -0.92 16.83
CA THR A 36 4.49 0.17 17.27
C THR A 36 4.93 1.51 16.67
N ALA A 37 4.15 2.05 15.73
CA ALA A 37 4.36 3.36 15.11
C ALA A 37 4.34 4.54 16.10
N ASN A 38 4.78 5.71 15.65
CA ASN A 38 4.51 7.00 16.31
C ASN A 38 3.19 7.62 15.78
N ASN A 39 2.73 8.71 16.42
CA ASN A 39 1.61 9.49 15.90
C ASN A 39 1.96 10.06 14.51
N GLY A 40 1.09 9.82 13.52
CA GLY A 40 1.31 10.20 12.11
C GLY A 40 2.02 9.16 11.24
N ASP A 41 2.68 8.16 11.83
CA ASP A 41 3.44 7.14 11.07
C ASP A 41 2.58 5.95 10.59
N CYS A 42 1.29 5.90 10.94
CA CYS A 42 0.41 4.76 10.67
C CYS A 42 0.34 4.36 9.18
N GLY A 43 0.33 5.32 8.25
CA GLY A 43 0.33 5.03 6.81
C GLY A 43 1.60 4.34 6.32
N VAL A 44 2.76 4.74 6.84
CA VAL A 44 4.07 4.15 6.47
C VAL A 44 4.21 2.76 7.05
N TYR A 45 3.78 2.55 8.29
CA TYR A 45 3.78 1.22 8.91
C TYR A 45 2.77 0.28 8.24
N ALA A 46 1.62 0.77 7.77
CA ALA A 46 0.66 -0.01 6.99
C ALA A 46 1.23 -0.41 5.62
N ALA A 47 1.83 0.53 4.88
CA ALA A 47 2.50 0.24 3.61
C ALA A 47 3.63 -0.78 3.77
N LYS A 48 4.48 -0.61 4.78
CA LYS A 48 5.56 -1.56 5.09
C LYS A 48 5.06 -2.93 5.56
N TYR A 49 3.93 -3.02 6.26
CA TYR A 49 3.32 -4.31 6.57
C TYR A 49 2.85 -5.05 5.30
N ILE A 50 2.20 -4.33 4.38
CA ILE A 50 1.73 -4.89 3.10
C ILE A 50 2.92 -5.37 2.24
N GLU A 51 3.98 -4.57 2.14
CA GLU A 51 5.24 -4.92 1.45
C GLU A 51 5.88 -6.17 2.06
N CYS A 52 6.03 -6.23 3.38
CA CYS A 52 6.57 -7.41 4.06
C CYS A 52 5.73 -8.66 3.81
N HIS A 53 4.40 -8.54 3.87
CA HIS A 53 3.48 -9.65 3.65
C HIS A 53 3.53 -10.16 2.19
N ALA A 54 3.55 -9.26 1.20
CA ALA A 54 3.66 -9.61 -0.22
C ALA A 54 5.01 -10.26 -0.57
N LEU A 55 6.09 -9.87 0.11
CA LEU A 55 7.43 -10.47 -0.04
C LEU A 55 7.66 -11.72 0.83
N GLY A 56 6.70 -12.10 1.70
CA GLY A 56 6.83 -13.22 2.62
C GLY A 56 7.87 -13.04 3.73
N VAL A 57 8.25 -11.80 4.06
CA VAL A 57 9.29 -11.48 5.06
C VAL A 57 8.69 -10.98 6.40
N PRO A 58 9.37 -11.16 7.55
CA PRO A 58 8.83 -10.74 8.83
C PRO A 58 8.74 -9.21 9.00
N PHE A 59 7.56 -8.70 9.38
CA PHE A 59 7.36 -7.30 9.77
C PHE A 59 7.86 -7.07 11.21
N SER A 60 9.18 -7.13 11.44
CA SER A 60 9.76 -7.27 12.79
C SER A 60 9.91 -5.94 13.57
N PRO A 61 9.69 -5.92 14.91
CA PRO A 61 9.86 -4.70 15.72
C PRO A 61 11.28 -4.14 15.76
N LYS A 62 12.28 -4.96 15.41
CA LYS A 62 13.70 -4.57 15.34
C LYS A 62 13.96 -3.70 14.11
N ASP A 63 13.42 -4.09 12.96
CA ASP A 63 13.72 -3.44 11.69
C ASP A 63 12.83 -2.19 11.52
N PHE A 64 11.57 -2.29 11.94
CA PHE A 64 10.56 -1.22 11.93
C PHE A 64 10.51 -0.43 13.26
N ALA A 65 11.65 -0.31 13.95
CA ALA A 65 11.76 0.44 15.21
C ALA A 65 11.41 1.93 15.05
N ARG A 66 10.82 2.56 16.09
CA ARG A 66 10.34 3.97 16.05
C ARG A 66 11.42 4.98 15.67
N SER A 67 12.68 4.72 16.03
CA SER A 67 13.85 5.52 15.62
C SER A 67 14.01 5.61 14.10
N ASN A 68 13.63 4.54 13.40
CA ASN A 68 13.84 4.38 11.96
C ASN A 68 12.72 5.04 11.15
N ALA A 69 11.62 5.47 11.82
CA ALA A 69 10.43 5.98 11.15
C ALA A 69 10.68 7.20 10.24
N LYS A 70 11.62 8.09 10.59
CA LYS A 70 12.04 9.17 9.68
C LYS A 70 12.64 8.59 8.40
N THR A 71 13.63 7.71 8.51
CA THR A 71 14.28 7.06 7.36
C THR A 71 13.26 6.30 6.51
N MET A 72 12.31 5.59 7.12
CA MET A 72 11.26 4.88 6.38
C MET A 72 10.33 5.83 5.62
N ARG A 73 9.95 6.98 6.20
CA ARG A 73 9.22 8.03 5.47
C ARG A 73 10.04 8.59 4.32
N ASP A 74 11.29 8.97 4.58
CA ASP A 74 12.18 9.60 3.59
C ASP A 74 12.44 8.66 2.40
N THR A 75 12.74 7.38 2.65
CA THR A 75 12.95 6.36 1.61
C THR A 75 11.67 6.08 0.82
N MET A 76 10.51 6.01 1.48
CA MET A 76 9.24 5.78 0.78
C MET A 76 8.82 7.00 -0.06
N ALA A 77 9.05 8.22 0.44
CA ALA A 77 8.83 9.45 -0.32
C ALA A 77 9.78 9.58 -1.51
N LEU A 78 11.05 9.19 -1.37
CA LEU A 78 12.01 9.13 -2.46
C LEU A 78 11.59 8.12 -3.53
N ALA A 79 11.18 6.91 -3.14
CA ALA A 79 10.68 5.90 -4.07
C ALA A 79 9.44 6.40 -4.84
N ILE A 80 8.45 6.96 -4.14
CA ILE A 80 7.26 7.55 -4.78
C ILE A 80 7.63 8.69 -5.73
N TRP A 81 8.59 9.55 -5.35
CA TRP A 81 9.07 10.63 -6.22
C TRP A 81 9.75 10.08 -7.48
N THR A 82 10.68 9.13 -7.34
CA THR A 82 11.37 8.51 -8.48
C THR A 82 10.39 7.81 -9.41
N GLU A 83 9.50 6.95 -8.91
CA GLU A 83 8.52 6.27 -9.77
C GLU A 83 7.59 7.26 -10.48
N LEU A 84 7.00 8.23 -9.76
CA LEU A 84 6.03 9.16 -10.37
C LEU A 84 6.69 10.20 -11.29
N VAL A 85 7.84 10.75 -10.92
CA VAL A 85 8.49 11.84 -11.68
C VAL A 85 9.34 11.30 -12.81
N ASP A 86 10.06 10.18 -12.64
CA ASP A 86 10.74 9.56 -13.78
C ASP A 86 9.73 9.00 -14.77
N GLN A 87 8.55 8.52 -14.33
CA GLN A 87 7.48 8.15 -15.27
C GLN A 87 6.89 9.38 -15.96
N HIS A 88 6.57 10.45 -15.23
CA HIS A 88 6.10 11.70 -15.85
C HIS A 88 7.10 12.29 -16.85
N LEU A 89 8.41 12.16 -16.60
CA LEU A 89 9.44 12.62 -17.54
C LEU A 89 9.59 11.72 -18.79
N LYS A 90 9.33 10.41 -18.68
CA LYS A 90 9.25 9.48 -19.84
C LYS A 90 7.97 9.71 -20.65
N ASP A 91 6.85 9.94 -19.98
CA ASP A 91 5.55 10.19 -20.62
C ASP A 91 5.50 11.54 -21.35
N ASN A 92 6.45 12.45 -21.09
CA ASN A 92 6.65 13.72 -21.80
C ASN A 92 7.70 13.62 -22.95
N GLU A 93 7.96 12.46 -23.54
CA GLU A 93 8.85 12.35 -24.72
C GLU A 93 8.34 13.13 -25.96
N ASP A 94 7.06 13.49 -26.00
CA ASP A 94 6.48 14.41 -26.98
C ASP A 94 6.70 15.91 -26.66
N GLY A 95 7.43 16.20 -25.58
CA GLY A 95 7.97 17.52 -25.26
C GLY A 95 6.94 18.51 -24.70
N GLY A 96 5.73 18.05 -24.34
CA GLY A 96 4.71 18.89 -23.74
C GLY A 96 4.28 20.04 -24.66
N MET A 97 3.63 19.70 -25.79
CA MET A 97 3.03 20.67 -26.71
C MET A 97 1.94 21.51 -26.00
N PHE A 98 2.37 22.58 -25.32
CA PHE A 98 1.53 23.56 -24.66
C PHE A 98 0.79 24.36 -25.73
N VAL A 99 -0.36 23.84 -26.18
CA VAL A 99 -1.26 24.54 -27.10
C VAL A 99 -1.83 25.75 -26.35
N GLY A 100 -1.24 26.93 -26.61
CA GLY A 100 -1.71 28.19 -26.05
C GLY A 100 -3.10 28.54 -26.59
N MET A 101 -4.15 28.05 -25.92
CA MET A 101 -5.54 28.36 -26.23
C MET A 101 -6.10 29.48 -25.34
N TYR A 102 -5.55 30.67 -25.47
CA TYR A 102 -6.22 31.94 -25.16
C TYR A 102 -5.69 33.01 -26.13
N ASP A 103 -6.54 33.39 -27.10
CA ASP A 103 -6.37 34.58 -27.97
C ASP A 103 -6.75 35.87 -27.21
#